data_AF-A0A0X3RT78-F1
#
_entry.id   AF-A0A0X3RT78-F1
#
_cell.length_a   1.000
_cell.length_b   1.000
_cell.length_c   1.000
_cell.angle_alpha   90.00
_cell.angle_beta   90.00
_cell.angle_gamma   90.00
#
_symmetry.space_group_name_H-M   'P 1'
#
loop_
_entity.id
_entity.type
_entity.pdbx_description
1 polymer ?
#
loop_
_entity_poly.entity_id
_entity_poly.type
_entity_poly.pdbx_seq_one_letter_code
_entity_poly.pdbx_strand_id
1 'polypeptide(L)'
;MRARSILVVAAASAAALIPAASAVAGTGPAPAPAKQHLTARSTAPSEAGNPLTATAQAAGVCADAYQIGATAYINRAGAHVASVKQFYSPSCKRNYGYVWVWQSFRSKIKDYDVSAGVYSYSRDQVVGQDWWNATNGQEFWSLPAATVSECTAAIGTLRAPGDPVAGQAVTAKRC
;
A
#
# COMPACT_ATOMS: atom_id res chain seq x y z
N MET A 1 -24.06 12.39 -54.93
CA MET A 1 -25.09 11.34 -54.71
C MET A 1 -24.46 10.12 -54.06
N ARG A 2 -24.77 9.88 -52.78
CA ARG A 2 -25.05 8.58 -52.15
C ARG A 2 -25.04 8.79 -50.62
N ALA A 3 -26.24 8.91 -50.07
CA ALA A 3 -26.52 8.96 -48.66
C ALA A 3 -26.59 7.54 -48.07
N ARG A 4 -26.10 7.35 -46.84
CA ARG A 4 -26.46 6.27 -45.91
C ARG A 4 -26.30 6.82 -44.48
N SER A 5 -27.38 7.29 -43.87
CA SER A 5 -28.28 6.54 -42.96
C SER A 5 -27.67 6.35 -41.56
N ILE A 6 -27.99 7.30 -40.67
CA ILE A 6 -27.70 7.29 -39.24
C ILE A 6 -28.80 6.47 -38.55
N LEU A 7 -28.42 5.45 -37.78
CA LEU A 7 -29.33 4.75 -36.86
C LEU A 7 -29.22 5.38 -35.48
N VAL A 8 -30.28 6.11 -35.10
CA VAL A 8 -30.53 6.61 -33.74
C VAL A 8 -31.24 5.52 -32.97
N VAL A 9 -30.64 5.01 -31.89
CA VAL A 9 -31.34 4.13 -30.94
C VAL A 9 -32.01 5.02 -29.91
N ALA A 10 -33.34 5.09 -29.98
CA ALA A 10 -34.18 5.74 -28.98
C ALA A 10 -34.30 4.84 -27.75
N ALA A 11 -33.76 5.29 -26.61
CA ALA A 11 -34.07 4.69 -25.32
C ALA A 11 -35.35 5.36 -24.78
N ALA A 12 -36.42 4.58 -24.70
CA ALA A 12 -37.70 5.01 -24.15
C ALA A 12 -37.57 5.17 -22.62
N SER A 13 -37.68 6.42 -22.15
CA SER A 13 -37.79 6.76 -20.73
C SER A 13 -39.21 6.48 -20.24
N ALA A 14 -39.42 5.37 -19.53
CA ALA A 14 -40.65 5.15 -18.78
C ALA A 14 -40.52 5.80 -17.40
N ALA A 15 -41.12 6.98 -17.23
CA ALA A 15 -41.30 7.61 -15.93
C ALA A 15 -42.41 6.89 -15.17
N ALA A 16 -42.04 6.03 -14.22
CA ALA A 16 -42.97 5.48 -13.23
C ALA A 16 -43.11 6.47 -12.07
N LEU A 17 -44.30 7.02 -11.90
CA LEU A 17 -44.71 7.81 -10.74
C LEU A 17 -44.71 6.89 -9.51
N ILE A 18 -43.78 7.11 -8.57
CA ILE A 18 -43.81 6.46 -7.26
C ILE A 18 -44.73 7.30 -6.36
N PRO A 19 -45.78 6.74 -5.75
CA PRO A 19 -46.56 7.44 -4.74
C PRO A 19 -45.70 7.68 -3.49
N ALA A 20 -45.73 8.91 -2.99
CA ALA A 20 -45.13 9.30 -1.72
C ALA A 20 -45.83 8.52 -0.59
N ALA A 21 -45.20 7.45 -0.12
CA ALA A 21 -45.62 6.75 1.09
C ALA A 21 -45.00 7.48 2.30
N SER A 22 -45.87 8.10 3.09
CA SER A 22 -45.54 8.62 4.42
C SER A 22 -45.00 7.49 5.29
N ALA A 23 -43.76 7.60 5.75
CA ALA A 23 -43.19 6.69 6.73
C ALA A 23 -43.92 6.86 8.07
N VAL A 24 -44.80 5.91 8.39
CA VAL A 24 -45.33 5.72 9.74
C VAL A 24 -44.23 5.11 10.61
N ALA A 25 -43.88 5.80 11.69
CA ALA A 25 -42.96 5.31 12.71
C ALA A 25 -43.59 4.10 13.43
N GLY A 26 -43.33 2.90 12.92
CA GLY A 26 -43.65 1.66 13.60
C GLY A 26 -42.59 1.35 14.66
N THR A 27 -42.99 1.30 15.93
CA THR A 27 -42.19 0.75 17.03
C THR A 27 -42.12 -0.78 16.91
N GLY A 28 -41.39 -1.26 15.90
CA GLY A 28 -41.02 -2.66 15.78
C GLY A 28 -39.87 -2.99 16.75
N PRO A 29 -39.76 -4.24 17.24
CA PRO A 29 -38.61 -4.65 18.04
C PRO A 29 -37.32 -4.39 17.27
N ALA A 30 -36.32 -3.82 17.95
CA ALA A 30 -35.00 -3.58 17.38
C ALA A 30 -34.46 -4.87 16.74
N PRO A 31 -33.88 -4.82 15.52
CA PRO A 31 -33.18 -5.95 14.95
C PRO A 31 -32.16 -6.48 15.96
N ALA A 32 -32.20 -7.77 16.25
CA ALA A 32 -31.24 -8.39 17.14
C ALA A 32 -29.81 -8.04 16.68
N PRO A 33 -28.88 -7.69 17.59
CA PRO A 33 -27.50 -7.43 17.19
C PRO A 33 -26.97 -8.69 16.51
N ALA A 34 -26.66 -8.57 15.22
CA ALA A 34 -26.01 -9.62 14.47
C ALA A 34 -24.79 -10.06 15.28
N LYS A 35 -24.75 -11.34 15.65
CA LYS A 35 -23.60 -11.96 16.30
C LYS A 35 -22.38 -11.62 15.46
N GLN A 36 -21.49 -10.86 16.09
CA GLN A 36 -20.19 -10.41 15.61
C GLN A 36 -19.69 -11.26 14.44
N HIS A 37 -19.72 -10.68 13.24
CA HIS A 37 -18.76 -11.11 12.22
C HIS A 37 -17.41 -11.12 12.91
N LEU A 38 -16.76 -12.28 12.96
CA LEU A 38 -15.31 -12.36 13.03
C LEU A 38 -14.81 -11.33 12.02
N THR A 39 -14.32 -10.19 12.49
CA THR A 39 -14.06 -9.02 11.67
C THR A 39 -13.09 -9.43 10.58
N ALA A 40 -13.55 -9.47 9.33
CA ALA A 40 -12.67 -9.75 8.20
C ALA A 40 -11.52 -8.73 8.25
N ARG A 41 -10.27 -9.23 8.33
CA ARG A 41 -9.10 -8.34 8.33
C ARG A 41 -9.05 -7.60 7.00
N SER A 42 -8.89 -6.29 7.05
CA SER A 42 -8.75 -5.46 5.84
C SER A 42 -7.56 -5.93 5.00
N THR A 43 -7.72 -5.94 3.68
CA THR A 43 -6.65 -6.19 2.69
C THR A 43 -6.21 -4.89 2.00
N ALA A 44 -6.71 -3.73 2.44
CA ALA A 44 -6.37 -2.45 1.87
C ALA A 44 -4.93 -2.04 2.23
N PRO A 45 -4.17 -1.42 1.29
CA PRO A 45 -2.91 -0.78 1.59
C PRO A 45 -3.05 0.27 2.69
N SER A 46 -2.03 0.42 3.53
CA SER A 46 -2.04 1.40 4.60
C SER A 46 -0.63 1.89 4.89
N GLU A 47 -0.49 3.13 5.37
CA GLU A 47 0.81 3.66 5.79
C GLU A 47 1.50 2.78 6.82
N ALA A 48 0.72 2.14 7.70
CA ALA A 48 1.22 1.24 8.72
C ALA A 48 1.87 -0.04 8.14
N GLY A 49 1.62 -0.37 6.87
CA GLY A 49 2.07 -1.59 6.20
C GLY A 49 1.17 -2.78 6.54
N ASN A 50 0.30 -3.15 5.59
CA ASN A 50 -0.60 -4.28 5.74
C ASN A 50 -0.05 -5.50 4.98
N PRO A 51 0.34 -6.60 5.67
CA PRO A 51 0.89 -7.78 5.00
C PRO A 51 -0.15 -8.60 4.23
N LEU A 52 -1.44 -8.23 4.31
CA LEU A 52 -2.55 -8.91 3.63
C LEU A 52 -2.90 -8.27 2.29
N THR A 53 -2.18 -7.24 1.86
CA THR A 53 -2.43 -6.58 0.58
C THR A 53 -2.01 -7.47 -0.58
N ALA A 54 -2.61 -7.26 -1.75
CA ALA A 54 -2.23 -8.00 -2.95
C ALA A 54 -0.76 -7.78 -3.33
N THR A 55 -0.22 -6.57 -3.11
CA THR A 55 1.19 -6.23 -3.33
C THR A 55 2.12 -6.96 -2.35
N ALA A 56 1.76 -7.03 -1.06
CA ALA A 56 2.48 -7.79 -0.04
C ALA A 56 2.52 -9.28 -0.40
N GLN A 57 1.37 -9.86 -0.75
CA GLN A 57 1.25 -11.26 -1.15
C GLN A 57 2.06 -11.56 -2.42
N ALA A 58 2.02 -10.68 -3.41
CA ALA A 58 2.81 -10.81 -4.64
C ALA A 58 4.33 -10.75 -4.36
N ALA A 59 4.76 -9.97 -3.38
CA ALA A 59 6.15 -9.91 -2.91
C ALA A 59 6.55 -11.10 -2.01
N GLY A 60 5.62 -12.01 -1.70
CA GLY A 60 5.86 -13.15 -0.81
C GLY A 60 5.92 -12.78 0.68
N VAL A 61 5.34 -11.65 1.07
CA VAL A 61 5.20 -11.25 2.47
C VAL A 61 4.20 -12.15 3.17
N CYS A 62 4.59 -12.70 4.30
CA CYS A 62 3.72 -13.57 5.08
C CYS A 62 2.70 -12.78 5.89
N ALA A 63 1.49 -13.32 6.00
CA ALA A 63 0.33 -12.66 6.59
C ALA A 63 0.49 -12.29 8.09
N ASP A 64 1.43 -12.93 8.78
CA ASP A 64 1.79 -12.67 10.18
C ASP A 64 2.95 -11.66 10.32
N ALA A 65 3.45 -11.09 9.22
CA ALA A 65 4.52 -10.11 9.27
C ALA A 65 4.05 -8.86 10.01
N TYR A 66 4.85 -8.39 10.97
CA TYR A 66 4.57 -7.19 11.75
C TYR A 66 5.78 -6.26 11.75
N GLN A 67 5.51 -4.96 11.91
CA GLN A 67 6.58 -3.96 11.94
C GLN A 67 7.48 -4.18 13.18
N ILE A 68 8.78 -4.10 12.96
CA ILE A 68 9.80 -4.06 14.01
C ILE A 68 10.57 -2.75 13.94
N GLY A 69 10.89 -2.19 15.11
CA GLY A 69 11.60 -0.92 15.20
C GLY A 69 10.78 0.31 14.78
N ALA A 70 11.43 1.47 14.79
CA ALA A 70 10.82 2.74 14.45
C ALA A 70 10.79 2.98 12.94
N THR A 71 9.80 3.76 12.50
CA THR A 71 9.67 4.24 11.13
C THR A 71 10.78 5.27 10.82
N ALA A 72 11.43 5.13 9.68
CA ALA A 72 12.32 6.15 9.11
C ALA A 72 11.60 6.93 8.00
N TYR A 73 12.07 8.13 7.66
CA TYR A 73 11.41 8.99 6.67
C TYR A 73 12.39 9.49 5.62
N ILE A 74 11.96 9.43 4.36
CA ILE A 74 12.63 10.11 3.26
C ILE A 74 12.07 11.53 3.22
N ASN A 75 12.95 12.52 3.38
CA ASN A 75 12.59 13.93 3.40
C ASN A 75 12.96 14.61 2.10
N ARG A 76 12.09 15.51 1.62
CA ARG A 76 12.37 16.40 0.49
C ARG A 76 11.85 17.79 0.80
N ALA A 77 12.72 18.79 0.69
CA ALA A 77 12.37 20.19 0.97
C ALA A 77 11.65 20.37 2.32
N GLY A 78 12.11 19.66 3.37
CA GLY A 78 11.54 19.73 4.72
C GLY A 78 10.24 18.93 4.95
N ALA A 79 9.72 18.21 3.95
CA ALA A 79 8.53 17.38 4.09
C ALA A 79 8.83 15.88 3.98
N HIS A 80 8.09 15.05 4.72
CA HIS A 80 8.11 13.60 4.55
C HIS A 80 7.45 13.23 3.21
N VAL A 81 8.23 12.64 2.30
CA VAL A 81 7.74 12.19 0.98
C VAL A 81 7.54 10.68 0.92
N ALA A 82 8.28 9.93 1.73
CA ALA A 82 8.01 8.53 1.99
C ALA A 82 8.38 8.13 3.42
N SER A 83 7.83 7.01 3.88
CA SER A 83 8.25 6.33 5.10
C SER A 83 8.84 4.97 4.78
N VAL A 84 9.84 4.55 5.55
CA VAL A 84 10.53 3.27 5.44
C VAL A 84 10.36 2.52 6.76
N LYS A 85 9.94 1.26 6.69
CA LYS A 85 9.66 0.40 7.86
C LYS A 85 10.28 -0.96 7.64
N GLN A 86 10.65 -1.62 8.73
CA GLN A 86 11.09 -3.02 8.71
C GLN A 86 10.00 -3.92 9.26
N PHE A 87 9.78 -5.05 8.62
CA PHE A 87 8.83 -6.08 9.05
C PHE A 87 9.54 -7.40 9.29
N TYR A 88 8.97 -8.20 10.19
CA TYR A 88 9.43 -9.56 10.48
C TYR A 88 8.23 -10.52 10.56
N SER A 89 8.38 -11.72 10.00
CA SER A 89 7.41 -12.81 10.10
C SER A 89 8.00 -13.99 10.89
N PRO A 90 7.39 -14.39 12.02
CA PRO A 90 7.77 -15.58 12.77
C PRO A 90 7.59 -16.88 11.99
N SER A 91 6.49 -17.04 11.24
CA SER A 91 6.21 -18.27 10.51
C SER A 91 7.17 -18.48 9.35
N CYS A 92 7.46 -17.42 8.59
CA CYS A 92 8.33 -17.51 7.43
C CYS A 92 9.81 -17.33 7.77
N LYS A 93 10.12 -16.82 8.96
CA LYS A 93 11.48 -16.51 9.41
C LYS A 93 12.20 -15.60 8.40
N ARG A 94 11.54 -14.50 8.03
CA ARG A 94 12.05 -13.52 7.07
C ARG A 94 11.85 -12.09 7.58
N ASN A 95 12.79 -11.23 7.21
CA ASN A 95 12.64 -9.77 7.30
C ASN A 95 12.19 -9.20 5.95
N TYR A 96 11.51 -8.06 6.00
CA TYR A 96 11.05 -7.34 4.81
C TYR A 96 11.27 -5.84 5.01
N GLY A 97 11.59 -5.15 3.93
CA GLY A 97 11.56 -3.70 3.83
C GLY A 97 10.21 -3.25 3.27
N TYR A 98 9.71 -2.14 3.80
CA TYR A 98 8.45 -1.55 3.38
C TYR A 98 8.62 -0.06 3.12
N VAL A 99 8.14 0.42 1.97
CA VAL A 99 8.12 1.84 1.62
C VAL A 99 6.69 2.28 1.34
N TRP A 100 6.27 3.34 2.02
CA TRP A 100 5.00 4.03 1.76
C TRP A 100 5.26 5.44 1.26
N VAL A 101 4.75 5.75 0.07
CA VAL A 101 4.91 7.07 -0.56
C VAL A 101 3.71 7.94 -0.24
N TRP A 102 3.95 9.11 0.35
CA TRP A 102 2.88 9.99 0.83
C TRP A 102 2.07 10.58 -0.32
N GLN A 103 0.75 10.68 -0.12
CA GLN A 103 -0.15 11.26 -1.12
C GLN A 103 0.22 12.71 -1.48
N SER A 104 0.75 13.48 -0.53
CA SER A 104 1.24 14.85 -0.73
C SER A 104 2.40 14.96 -1.72
N PHE A 105 3.18 13.90 -1.87
CA PHE A 105 4.23 13.78 -2.88
C PHE A 105 3.65 13.31 -4.22
N ARG A 106 2.87 12.23 -4.22
CA ARG A 106 2.27 11.61 -5.43
C ARG A 106 1.32 12.53 -6.19
N SER A 107 0.67 13.46 -5.50
CA SER A 107 -0.20 14.44 -6.15
C SER A 107 0.58 15.42 -7.03
N LYS A 108 1.82 15.73 -6.65
CA LYS A 108 2.72 16.68 -7.32
C LYS A 108 3.65 16.00 -8.33
N ILE A 109 4.18 14.84 -7.96
CA ILE A 109 5.10 14.05 -8.76
C ILE A 109 4.38 12.77 -9.17
N LYS A 110 4.15 12.60 -10.48
CA LYS A 110 3.37 11.47 -11.00
C LYS A 110 4.19 10.20 -11.07
N ASP A 111 5.32 10.24 -11.75
CA ASP A 111 6.19 9.08 -11.91
C ASP A 111 7.44 9.26 -11.07
N TYR A 112 7.91 8.22 -10.42
CA TYR A 112 9.13 8.20 -9.60
C TYR A 112 9.70 6.79 -9.52
N ASP A 113 10.96 6.69 -9.14
CA ASP A 113 11.60 5.40 -8.89
C ASP A 113 11.65 5.13 -7.39
N VAL A 114 11.34 3.90 -6.99
CA VAL A 114 11.36 3.46 -5.59
C VAL A 114 12.10 2.13 -5.48
N SER A 115 12.78 1.94 -4.34
CA SER A 115 13.26 0.63 -3.92
C SER A 115 12.93 0.36 -2.47
N ALA A 116 12.80 -0.91 -2.15
CA ALA A 116 12.63 -1.40 -0.78
C ALA A 116 13.55 -2.61 -0.58
N GLY A 117 14.20 -2.72 0.57
CA GLY A 117 15.08 -3.83 0.90
C GLY A 117 15.43 -3.90 2.38
N VAL A 118 16.25 -4.88 2.73
CA VAL A 118 16.80 -5.04 4.08
C VAL A 118 18.31 -5.04 3.99
N TYR A 119 18.96 -4.09 4.66
CA TYR A 119 20.41 -4.11 4.82
C TYR A 119 20.81 -5.06 5.94
N SER A 120 21.68 -6.02 5.63
CA SER A 120 22.27 -6.92 6.61
C SER A 120 23.66 -6.44 7.01
N TYR A 121 23.85 -6.20 8.30
CA TYR A 121 25.15 -5.82 8.85
C TYR A 121 26.11 -7.00 8.93
N SER A 122 25.61 -8.23 8.96
CA SER A 122 26.46 -9.43 8.96
C SER A 122 27.03 -9.73 7.57
N ARG A 123 26.32 -9.33 6.51
CA ARG A 123 26.70 -9.58 5.11
C ARG A 123 27.23 -8.34 4.40
N ASP A 124 27.14 -7.17 5.04
CA ASP A 124 27.51 -5.87 4.48
C ASP A 124 26.85 -5.58 3.11
N GLN A 125 25.56 -5.90 2.97
CA GLN A 125 24.84 -5.72 1.71
C GLN A 125 23.32 -5.59 1.91
N VAL A 126 22.64 -5.03 0.91
CA VAL A 126 21.18 -5.04 0.83
C VAL A 126 20.72 -6.38 0.27
N VAL A 127 19.78 -7.02 0.95
CA VAL A 127 19.17 -8.29 0.58
C VAL A 127 17.65 -8.15 0.46
N GLY A 128 17.04 -9.05 -0.32
CA GLY A 128 15.60 -9.02 -0.57
C GLY A 128 15.14 -7.74 -1.24
N GLN A 129 16.01 -7.07 -2.00
CA GLN A 129 15.67 -5.79 -2.63
C GLN A 129 14.74 -5.99 -3.82
N ASP A 130 13.82 -5.04 -4.00
CA ASP A 130 13.03 -4.89 -5.21
C ASP A 130 12.98 -3.42 -5.65
N TRP A 131 12.68 -3.19 -6.93
CA TRP A 131 12.76 -1.89 -7.60
C TRP A 131 11.57 -1.64 -8.53
N TRP A 132 11.05 -0.43 -8.48
CA TRP A 132 9.98 0.04 -9.36
C TRP A 132 10.41 1.33 -10.02
N ASN A 133 10.47 1.34 -11.36
CA ASN A 133 10.86 2.51 -12.15
C ASN A 133 9.62 3.19 -12.74
N ALA A 134 9.64 4.52 -12.81
CA ALA A 134 8.57 5.33 -13.38
C ALA A 134 7.17 4.91 -12.91
N THR A 135 7.03 4.67 -11.60
CA THR A 135 5.77 4.23 -10.98
C THR A 135 5.05 5.40 -10.32
N ASN A 136 3.73 5.23 -10.13
CA ASN A 136 2.92 6.07 -9.24
C ASN A 136 2.29 5.25 -8.10
N GLY A 137 2.88 4.12 -7.73
CA GLY A 137 2.40 3.25 -6.65
C GLY A 137 2.53 3.90 -5.26
N GLN A 138 1.62 3.59 -4.35
CA GLN A 138 1.70 4.12 -2.97
C GLN A 138 2.47 3.21 -2.01
N GLU A 139 2.44 1.91 -2.29
CA GLU A 139 2.88 0.86 -1.40
C GLU A 139 3.89 -0.03 -2.10
N PHE A 140 5.01 -0.31 -1.42
CA PHE A 140 6.09 -1.11 -1.95
C PHE A 140 6.65 -2.04 -0.87
N TRP A 141 6.72 -3.32 -1.20
CA TRP A 141 7.23 -4.38 -0.34
C TRP A 141 8.48 -4.99 -0.96
N SER A 142 9.54 -5.11 -0.16
CA SER A 142 10.72 -5.85 -0.57
C SER A 142 10.42 -7.35 -0.69
N LEU A 143 11.30 -8.07 -1.39
CA LEU A 143 11.31 -9.53 -1.36
C LEU A 143 11.75 -10.07 0.03
N PRO A 144 11.47 -11.35 0.35
CA PRO A 144 11.73 -11.91 1.67
C PRO A 144 13.24 -12.11 1.95
N ALA A 145 13.78 -11.40 2.94
CA ALA A 145 15.18 -11.51 3.34
C ALA A 145 15.39 -12.60 4.42
N ALA A 146 16.20 -13.62 4.12
CA ALA A 146 16.59 -14.69 5.07
C ALA A 146 17.67 -14.22 6.04
N THR A 147 17.36 -13.29 6.94
CA THR A 147 18.32 -12.57 7.79
C THR A 147 17.91 -12.46 9.26
N VAL A 148 17.03 -13.35 9.72
CA VAL A 148 16.46 -13.26 11.09
C VAL A 148 17.48 -13.52 12.20
N SER A 149 18.59 -14.18 11.88
CA SER A 149 19.73 -14.39 12.77
C SER A 149 20.80 -13.29 12.65
N GLU A 150 20.51 -12.22 11.92
CA GLU A 150 21.47 -11.16 11.59
C GLU A 150 20.93 -9.83 12.08
N CYS A 151 21.84 -8.94 12.47
CA CYS A 151 21.43 -7.57 12.70
C CYS A 151 21.07 -6.92 11.36
N THR A 152 19.92 -6.26 11.29
CA THR A 152 19.36 -5.73 10.03
C THR A 152 18.74 -4.36 10.21
N ALA A 153 18.57 -3.64 9.11
CA ALA A 153 17.76 -2.43 9.01
C ALA A 153 17.00 -2.45 7.68
N ALA A 154 15.74 -2.00 7.64
CA ALA A 154 15.09 -1.74 6.37
C ALA A 154 15.69 -0.51 5.71
N ILE A 155 15.79 -0.54 4.39
CA ILE A 155 16.28 0.54 3.54
C ILE A 155 15.28 0.79 2.42
N GLY A 156 15.04 2.06 2.13
CA GLY A 156 14.19 2.47 1.03
C GLY A 156 14.76 3.69 0.33
N THR A 157 14.57 3.75 -0.98
CA THR A 157 14.95 4.91 -1.80
C THR A 157 13.75 5.44 -2.56
N LEU A 158 13.73 6.73 -2.82
CA LEU A 158 12.74 7.39 -3.68
C LEU A 158 13.41 8.49 -4.49
N ARG A 159 13.20 8.49 -5.81
CA ARG A 159 13.78 9.46 -6.74
C ARG A 159 12.70 10.02 -7.65
N ALA A 160 12.53 11.34 -7.65
CA ALA A 160 11.67 12.00 -8.61
C ALA A 160 12.41 12.21 -9.96
N PRO A 161 11.69 12.39 -11.06
CA PRO A 161 12.27 12.72 -12.35
C PRO A 161 13.07 14.03 -12.24
N GLY A 162 14.27 14.03 -12.81
CA GLY A 162 15.18 15.17 -12.77
C GLY A 162 16.01 15.29 -11.47
N ASP A 163 15.77 14.45 -10.46
CA ASP A 163 16.66 14.42 -9.30
C ASP A 163 18.02 13.83 -9.67
N PRO A 164 19.12 14.48 -9.27
CA PRO A 164 20.46 13.94 -9.52
C PRO A 164 20.76 12.72 -8.64
N VAL A 165 20.13 12.61 -7.47
CA VAL A 165 20.34 11.52 -6.49
C VAL A 165 19.00 11.15 -5.85
N ALA A 166 18.80 9.86 -5.56
CA ALA A 166 17.64 9.40 -4.82
C ALA A 166 17.69 9.86 -3.35
N GLY A 167 16.56 10.26 -2.80
CA GLY A 167 16.39 10.32 -1.35
C GLY A 167 16.42 8.90 -0.78
N GLN A 168 16.98 8.75 0.41
CA GLN A 168 17.09 7.45 1.08
C GLN A 168 16.77 7.59 2.57
N ALA A 169 16.21 6.54 3.14
CA ALA A 169 16.13 6.36 4.58
C ALA A 169 16.43 4.92 4.96
N VAL A 170 17.04 4.76 6.14
CA VAL A 170 17.37 3.47 6.74
C VAL A 170 16.79 3.46 8.16
N THR A 171 16.13 2.38 8.55
CA THR A 171 15.62 2.25 9.92
C THR A 171 16.76 2.02 10.91
N ALA A 172 16.49 2.14 12.20
CA ALA A 172 17.47 1.77 13.21
C ALA A 172 17.86 0.28 13.08
N LYS A 173 19.13 -0.03 13.36
CA LYS A 173 19.65 -1.39 13.41
C LYS A 173 18.90 -2.22 14.44
N ARG A 174 18.46 -3.41 14.07
CA ARG A 174 17.77 -4.39 14.90
C ARG A 174 18.54 -5.69 14.95
N CYS A 175 18.80 -6.13 16.17
CA CYS A 175 19.20 -7.46 16.59
C CYS A 175 18.20 -7.85 17.71
#